data_AF-A0A376KQ65-F1
#
_entry.id   AF-A0A376KQ65-F1
#
_cell.length_a   1.000
_cell.length_b   1.000
_cell.length_c   1.000
_cell.angle_alpha   90.00
_cell.angle_beta   90.00
_cell.angle_gamma   90.00
#
_symmetry.space_group_name_H-M   'P 1'
#
loop_
_entity.id
_entity.type
_entity.pdbx_description
1 polymer ?
#
loop_
_entity_poly.entity_id
_entity_poly.type
_entity_poly.pdbx_seq_one_letter_code
_entity_poly.pdbx_strand_id
1 'polypeptide(L)' 'MFAAASLMLLNKVDLLPYLNFDVEKCIACAREVNPEIEIILISATSGEGMDQWLNWLETQRCA' A
#
# COMPACT_ATOMS: atom_id res chain seq x y z
N MET A 1 -12.87 0.34 -7.52
CA MET A 1 -12.05 0.88 -6.41
C MET A 1 -10.57 0.85 -6.79
N PHE A 2 -9.92 -0.32 -6.92
CA PHE A 2 -8.49 -0.42 -7.30
C PHE A 2 -8.17 0.13 -8.70
N ALA A 3 -9.01 -0.14 -9.70
CA ALA A 3 -8.83 0.33 -11.08
C ALA A 3 -8.77 1.87 -11.25
N ALA A 4 -9.27 2.63 -10.27
CA ALA A 4 -9.31 4.09 -10.31
C ALA A 4 -8.48 4.75 -9.19
N ALA A 5 -7.81 3.95 -8.36
CA ALA A 5 -6.99 4.45 -7.27
C ALA A 5 -5.57 4.72 -7.76
N SER A 6 -5.00 5.87 -7.38
CA SER A 6 -3.58 6.17 -7.63
C SER A 6 -2.66 5.43 -6.66
N LEU A 7 -3.14 5.13 -5.45
CA LEU A 7 -2.39 4.50 -4.37
C LEU A 7 -3.21 3.42 -3.66
N MET A 8 -2.57 2.28 -3.38
CA MET A 8 -3.05 1.25 -2.47
C MET A 8 -2.17 1.22 -1.21
N LEU A 9 -2.81 1.34 -0.04
CA LEU A 9 -2.16 1.10 1.24
C LEU A 9 -2.44 -0.34 1.69
N LEU A 10 -1.41 -1.18 1.71
CA LEU A 10 -1.51 -2.51 2.30
C LEU A 10 -1.21 -2.39 3.80
N ASN A 11 -2.26 -2.24 4.59
CA ASN A 11 -2.15 -2.01 6.04
C ASN A 11 -2.05 -3.31 6.85
N LYS A 12 -1.57 -3.18 8.09
CA LYS A 12 -1.37 -4.22 9.10
C LYS A 12 -0.28 -5.23 8.75
N VAL A 13 0.80 -4.75 8.12
CA VAL A 13 1.94 -5.60 7.79
C VAL A 13 2.66 -6.17 9.01
N ASP A 14 2.47 -5.55 10.18
CA ASP A 14 2.89 -6.09 11.49
C ASP A 14 2.29 -7.46 11.80
N LEU A 15 1.18 -7.84 11.15
CA LEU A 15 0.54 -9.13 11.33
C LEU A 15 1.10 -10.23 10.41
N LEU A 16 1.94 -9.92 9.42
CA LEU A 16 2.47 -10.91 8.47
C LEU A 16 3.15 -12.11 9.14
N PRO A 17 3.89 -11.99 10.26
CA PRO A 17 4.45 -13.15 10.95
C PRO A 17 3.40 -14.12 11.53
N TYR A 18 2.15 -13.67 11.69
CA TYR A 18 1.07 -14.42 12.33
C TYR A 18 0.00 -14.86 11.33
N LEU A 19 0.11 -14.46 10.06
CA LEU A 19 -0.89 -14.71 9.02
C LEU A 19 -0.26 -15.47 7.86
N ASN A 20 -1.03 -16.40 7.30
CA ASN A 20 -0.67 -16.99 6.01
C ASN A 20 -1.13 -16.05 4.88
N PHE A 21 -0.43 -14.94 4.71
CA PHE A 21 -0.73 -13.93 3.70
C PHE A 21 0.47 -13.73 2.76
N ASP A 22 0.23 -13.92 1.47
CA ASP A 22 1.24 -13.73 0.43
C ASP A 22 1.15 -12.31 -0.12
N VAL A 23 2.10 -11.47 0.29
CA VAL A 23 2.18 -10.06 -0.09
C VAL A 23 2.47 -9.90 -1.58
N GLU A 24 3.39 -10.70 -2.13
CA GLU A 24 3.76 -10.62 -3.55
C GLU A 24 2.59 -10.98 -4.44
N LYS A 25 1.83 -12.02 -4.07
CA LYS A 25 0.60 -12.38 -4.79
C LYS A 25 -0.45 -11.27 -4.71
N CYS A 26 -0.62 -10.64 -3.56
CA CYS A 26 -1.53 -9.50 -3.41
C CYS A 26 -1.14 -8.33 -4.32
N ILE A 27 0.15 -7.99 -4.35
CA ILE A 27 0.71 -6.94 -5.22
C ILE A 27 0.49 -7.27 -6.70
N ALA A 28 0.74 -8.52 -7.11
CA ALA A 28 0.53 -8.97 -8.47
C ALA A 28 -0.94 -8.83 -8.89
N CYS A 29 -1.88 -9.27 -8.06
CA CYS A 29 -3.31 -9.11 -8.33
C CYS A 29 -3.73 -7.63 -8.40
N ALA A 30 -3.16 -6.75 -7.56
CA ALA A 30 -3.45 -5.32 -7.64
C ALA A 30 -2.99 -4.73 -8.98
N ARG A 31 -1.81 -5.13 -9.46
CA ARG A 31 -1.26 -4.68 -10.75
C ARG A 31 -1.98 -5.26 -11.97
N GLU A 32 -2.55 -6.46 -11.87
CA GLU A 32 -3.43 -6.99 -12.92
C GLU A 32 -4.67 -6.10 -13.13
N VAL A 33 -5.18 -5.50 -12.06
CA VAL A 33 -6.35 -4.61 -12.12
C VAL A 33 -5.96 -3.17 -12.50
N ASN A 34 -4.83 -2.69 -11.99
CA ASN A 34 -4.30 -1.36 -12.28
C ASN A 34 -2.77 -1.40 -12.36
N PRO A 35 -2.19 -1.46 -13.57
CA PRO A 35 -0.73 -1.55 -13.74
C PRO A 35 0.05 -0.37 -13.16
N GLU A 36 -0.59 0.80 -13.08
CA GLU A 36 0.03 2.06 -12.64
C GLU A 36 -0.19 2.34 -11.14
N ILE A 37 -0.86 1.43 -10.40
CA ILE A 37 -1.14 1.67 -8.98
C ILE A 37 0.15 1.68 -8.16
N GLU A 38 0.37 2.76 -7.42
CA GLU A 38 1.41 2.78 -6.40
C GLU A 38 0.95 1.96 -5.19
N ILE A 39 1.89 1.28 -4.53
CA ILE A 39 1.58 0.42 -3.38
C ILE A 39 2.55 0.75 -2.26
N ILE A 40 2.01 1.04 -1.07
CA ILE A 40 2.80 1.24 0.14
C ILE A 40 2.32 0.24 1.18
N LEU A 41 3.28 -0.49 1.76
CA LEU A 41 3.08 -1.37 2.89
C LEU A 41 3.13 -0.52 4.16
N ILE A 42 2.09 -0.60 5.00
CA ILE A 42 2.03 0.17 6.24
C ILE A 42 1.54 -0.65 7.42
N SER A 43 1.85 -0.18 8.62
CA SER A 43 1.12 -0.52 9.83
C SER A 43 0.72 0.76 10.54
N ALA A 44 -0.59 1.00 10.58
CA ALA A 44 -1.15 2.08 11.41
C ALA A 44 -0.94 1.83 12.93
N THR A 45 -0.54 0.61 13.33
CA THR A 45 -0.30 0.24 14.73
C THR A 45 1.17 0.46 15.12
N SER A 46 2.12 -0.01 14.32
CA SER A 46 3.56 0.17 14.61
C SER A 46 4.12 1.49 14.09
N GLY A 47 3.45 2.13 13.12
CA GLY A 47 3.93 3.32 12.42
C GLY A 47 4.75 3.01 11.17
N GLU A 48 5.01 1.74 10.87
CA GLU A 48 5.74 1.33 9.66
C GLU A 48 5.07 1.89 8.39
N GLY A 49 5.88 2.45 7.48
CA GLY A 49 5.42 2.99 6.20
C GLY A 49 4.58 4.28 6.26
N MET A 50 4.27 4.79 7.45
CA MET A 50 3.45 6.00 7.61
C MET A 50 4.15 7.25 7.05
N ASP A 51 5.47 7.40 7.27
CA ASP A 51 6.23 8.53 6.72
C ASP A 51 6.23 8.52 5.19
N GLN A 52 6.34 7.34 4.57
CA GLN A 52 6.27 7.20 3.12
C GLN A 52 4.89 7.62 2.59
N TRP A 53 3.82 7.22 3.28
CA TRP A 53 2.47 7.62 2.91
C TRP A 53 2.24 9.13 3.07
N LEU A 54 2.73 9.74 4.17
CA LEU A 54 2.61 11.18 4.39
C LEU A 54 3.37 11.98 3.32
N ASN A 55 4.60 11.57 2.98
CA ASN A 55 5.38 12.18 1.90
C ASN A 55 4.68 12.07 0.54
N TRP A 56 4.02 10.93 0.28
CA TRP A 56 3.23 10.77 -0.94
C TRP A 56 2.07 11.78 -0.98
N LEU A 57 1.33 11.95 0.12
CA LEU A 57 0.26 12.95 0.22
C LEU A 57 0.76 14.38 0.01
N GLU A 58 1.91 14.73 0.59
CA GLU A 58 2.52 16.04 0.38
C GLU A 58 2.88 16.28 -1.10
N THR A 59 3.40 15.26 -1.77
CA THR A 59 3.71 15.32 -3.21
C THR A 59 2.44 15.57 -4.05
N GLN A 60 1.32 14.91 -3.72
CA GLN A 60 0.05 15.10 -4.43
C GLN A 60 -0.60 16.46 -4.17
N ARG A 61 -0.31 17.12 -3.04
CA ARG A 61 -0.84 18.46 -2.74
C ARG A 61 -0.12 19.58 -3.47
N CYS A 62 1.11 19.34 -3.91
CA CYS A 62 1.94 20.30 -4.63
C CYS A 62 1.85 20.14 -6.16
N ALA A 63 1.09 19.16 -6.65
CA ALA A 63 0.79 18.91 -8.06
C ALA A 63 -0.48 19.65 -8.50
#